data_AF-C7HVD5-F1
#
_entry.id   AF-C7HVD5-F1
#
_cell.length_a   1.000
_cell.length_b   1.000
_cell.length_c   1.000
_cell.angle_alpha   90.00
_cell.angle_beta   90.00
_cell.angle_gamma   90.00
#
_symmetry.space_group_name_H-M   'P 1'
#
loop_
_entity.id
_entity.type
_entity.pdbx_description
1 polymer ?
#
loop_
_entity_poly.entity_id
_entity_poly.type
_entity_poly.pdbx_seq_one_letter_code
_entity_poly.pdbx_strand_id
1 'polypeptide(L)' 'MSNNNFFKDYRILEFITSAITFVLLIILTVIQYISDKKYWWIILLASILMGANAYVKYKKFKENKKHS' A
#
# COMPACT_ATOMS: atom_id res chain seq x y z
N MET A 1 -13.77 -22.41 -17.84
CA MET A 1 -13.36 -21.08 -18.35
C MET A 1 -14.12 -20.00 -17.57
N SER A 2 -13.66 -19.62 -16.37
CA SER A 2 -14.12 -18.45 -15.59
C SER A 2 -13.30 -18.37 -14.29
N ASN A 3 -12.07 -17.84 -14.36
CA ASN A 3 -11.26 -17.56 -13.16
C ASN A 3 -10.45 -16.27 -13.28
N ASN A 4 -10.42 -15.65 -14.46
CA ASN A 4 -9.60 -14.46 -14.72
C ASN A 4 -10.14 -13.20 -14.02
N ASN A 5 -11.43 -13.13 -13.70
CA ASN A 5 -12.03 -11.97 -13.03
C ASN A 5 -11.69 -11.97 -11.53
N PHE A 6 -11.87 -13.11 -10.85
CA PHE A 6 -11.51 -13.25 -9.43
C PHE A 6 -10.02 -12.95 -9.21
N PHE A 7 -9.16 -13.48 -10.10
CA PHE A 7 -7.72 -13.26 -10.01
C PHE A 7 -7.27 -11.83 -10.34
N LYS A 8 -8.11 -11.02 -10.96
CA LYS A 8 -7.84 -9.61 -11.28
C LYS A 8 -8.35 -8.70 -10.18
N ASP A 9 -9.50 -9.04 -9.59
CA ASP A 9 -10.12 -8.30 -8.50
C ASP A 9 -9.30 -8.35 -7.20
N TYR A 10 -8.73 -9.51 -6.81
CA TYR A 10 -7.90 -9.55 -5.58
C TYR A 10 -6.64 -8.68 -5.71
N ARG A 11 -6.03 -8.58 -6.89
CA ARG A 11 -4.82 -7.77 -7.10
C ARG A 11 -5.11 -6.28 -7.00
N ILE A 12 -6.26 -5.86 -7.52
CA ILE A 12 -6.74 -4.48 -7.42
C ILE A 12 -7.09 -4.17 -5.96
N LEU A 13 -7.81 -5.07 -5.30
CA LEU A 13 -8.16 -4.94 -3.88
C LEU A 13 -6.89 -4.81 -3.03
N GLU A 14 -5.91 -5.69 -3.24
CA GLU A 14 -4.62 -5.66 -2.53
C GLU A 14 -3.87 -4.34 -2.74
N PHE A 15 -3.89 -3.78 -3.94
CA PHE A 15 -3.28 -2.48 -4.22
C PHE A 15 -4.03 -1.36 -3.47
N ILE A 16 -5.36 -1.32 -3.58
CA ILE A 16 -6.20 -0.32 -2.90
C ILE A 16 -5.99 -0.40 -1.38
N THR A 17 -6.05 -1.58 -0.80
CA THR A 17 -5.79 -1.79 0.63
C THR A 17 -4.40 -1.30 1.00
N SER A 18 -3.37 -1.63 0.22
CA SER A 18 -2.00 -1.19 0.51
C SER A 18 -1.85 0.33 0.47
N ALA A 19 -2.52 1.00 -0.48
CA ALA A 19 -2.52 2.45 -0.59
C ALA A 19 -3.27 3.11 0.58
N ILE A 20 -4.43 2.58 0.97
CA ILE A 20 -5.19 3.06 2.13
C ILE A 20 -4.36 2.89 3.41
N THR A 21 -3.73 1.72 3.61
CA THR A 21 -2.86 1.48 4.77
C THR A 21 -1.68 2.45 4.79
N PHE A 22 -1.06 2.73 3.64
CA PHE A 22 0.02 3.72 3.56
C PHE A 22 -0.43 5.11 4.03
N VAL A 23 -1.60 5.58 3.57
CA VAL A 23 -2.16 6.88 3.99
C VAL A 23 -2.44 6.90 5.49
N LEU A 24 -3.02 5.83 6.03
CA LEU A 24 -3.29 5.71 7.47
C LEU A 24 -2.00 5.73 8.30
N LEU A 25 -0.94 5.04 7.84
CA LEU A 25 0.35 5.04 8.53
C LEU A 25 1.01 6.42 8.51
N ILE A 26 0.87 7.20 7.42
CA ILE A 26 1.34 8.60 7.37
C ILE A 26 0.61 9.45 8.41
N ILE A 27 -0.73 9.37 8.46
CA ILE A 27 -1.54 10.11 9.44
C ILE A 27 -1.11 9.74 10.87
N LEU A 28 -0.96 8.44 11.14
CA LEU A 28 -0.52 7.94 12.44
C LEU A 28 0.90 8.43 12.78
N THR A 29 1.80 8.45 11.81
CA THR A 29 3.17 8.96 11.98
C THR A 29 3.14 10.43 12.40
N VAL A 30 2.33 11.26 11.75
CA VAL A 30 2.18 12.68 12.09
C VAL A 30 1.62 12.86 13.50
N ILE A 31 0.56 12.14 13.86
CA ILE A 31 -0.03 12.20 15.21
C ILE A 31 1.02 11.83 16.28
N GLN A 32 1.79 10.77 16.05
CA GLN A 32 2.79 10.26 16.99
C GLN A 32 4.01 11.18 17.09
N TYR A 33 4.38 11.84 15.98
CA TYR A 33 5.41 12.85 15.94
C TYR A 33 5.02 14.10 16.75
N ILE A 34 3.80 14.62 16.53
CA ILE A 34 3.28 15.78 17.28
C ILE A 34 3.10 15.46 18.76
N SER A 35 2.73 14.21 19.08
CA SER A 35 2.57 13.74 20.47
C SER A 35 3.88 13.37 21.18
N ASP A 36 5.02 13.70 20.57
CA ASP A 36 6.39 13.48 21.06
C ASP A 36 6.65 12.04 21.56
N LYS A 37 6.09 11.06 20.85
CA LYS A 37 6.27 9.65 21.20
C LYS A 37 7.66 9.20 20.77
N LYS A 38 8.49 8.80 21.74
CA LYS A 38 9.88 8.33 21.56
C LYS A 38 10.14 7.38 20.37
N TYR A 39 9.15 6.59 19.96
CA TYR A 39 9.28 5.58 18.90
C TYR A 39 8.41 5.83 17.66
N TRP A 40 8.00 7.09 17.41
CA TRP A 40 7.19 7.47 16.23
C TRP A 40 7.84 7.06 14.90
N TRP A 41 9.17 7.05 14.84
CA TRP A 41 9.97 6.71 13.66
C TRP A 41 9.79 5.25 13.20
N ILE A 42 9.36 4.33 14.08
CA ILE A 42 9.05 2.94 13.69
C ILE A 42 7.86 2.93 12.72
N ILE A 43 6.85 3.77 12.96
CA ILE A 43 5.67 3.89 12.10
C ILE A 43 6.07 4.58 10.79
N LEU A 44 7.02 5.51 10.82
CA LEU A 44 7.60 6.09 9.61
C LEU A 44 8.27 5.01 8.74
N LEU A 45 9.08 4.12 9.34
CA LEU A 45 9.71 3.01 8.60
C LEU A 45 8.66 2.07 8.00
N ALA A 46 7.62 1.72 8.76
CA ALA A 46 6.52 0.92 8.27
C ALA A 46 5.78 1.61 7.10
N SER A 47 5.57 2.92 7.19
CA SER A 47 4.99 3.74 6.10
C SER A 47 5.84 3.62 4.83
N ILE A 48 7.16 3.79 4.93
CA ILE A 48 8.07 3.70 3.77
C ILE A 48 7.99 2.31 3.11
N LEU A 49 8.03 1.24 3.91
CA LEU A 49 7.91 -0.12 3.42
C LEU A 49 6.55 -0.38 2.75
N MET A 50 5.46 0.13 3.33
CA MET A 50 4.13 -0.01 2.76
C MET A 50 3.98 0.77 1.45
N GLY A 51 4.58 1.96 1.35
CA GLY A 51 4.64 2.75 0.12
C GLY A 51 5.39 2.02 -1.00
N ALA A 52 6.54 1.42 -0.68
CA ALA A 52 7.29 0.59 -1.63
C ALA A 52 6.46 -0.63 -2.09
N ASN A 53 5.77 -1.30 -1.16
CA ASN A 53 4.88 -2.42 -1.48
C ASN A 53 3.72 -2.00 -2.40
N ALA A 54 3.05 -0.87 -2.11
CA ALA A 54 1.99 -0.33 -2.94
C ALA A 54 2.48 0.02 -4.35
N TYR A 55 3.68 0.60 -4.47
CA TYR A 55 4.30 0.92 -5.76
C TYR A 55 4.59 -0.34 -6.60
N VAL A 56 5.16 -1.38 -5.99
CA VAL A 56 5.43 -2.65 -6.68
C VAL A 56 4.12 -3.28 -7.19
N LYS A 57 3.04 -3.23 -6.39
CA LYS A 57 1.71 -3.71 -6.80
C LYS A 57 1.13 -2.88 -7.95
N TYR A 58 1.25 -1.56 -7.91
CA TYR A 58 0.85 -0.67 -8.99
C TYR A 58 1.59 -0.98 -10.29
N LYS A 59 2.92 -1.16 -10.23
CA LYS A 59 3.75 -1.48 -11.39
C LYS A 59 3.30 -2.79 -12.04
N LYS A 60 3.10 -3.85 -11.24
CA LYS A 60 2.57 -5.14 -11.73
C LYS A 60 1.18 -5.01 -12.34
N PHE A 61 0.30 -4.18 -11.78
CA PHE A 61 -1.02 -3.92 -12.36
C PHE A 61 -0.91 -3.23 -13.74
N LYS A 62 -0.04 -2.23 -13.85
CA LYS A 62 0.20 -1.48 -15.10
C LYS A 62 0.79 -2.36 -16.21
N GLU A 63 1.74 -3.22 -15.87
CA GLU A 63 2.35 -4.17 -16.83
C GLU A 63 1.32 -5.20 -17.35
N ASN A 64 0.48 -5.75 -16.47
CA ASN A 64 -0.58 -6.68 -16.88
C ASN A 64 -1.64 -6.03 -17.79
N LYS A 65 -1.86 -4.71 -17.68
CA LYS A 65 -2.74 -3.97 -18.60
C LYS A 65 -2.12 -3.71 -19.98
N LYS A 66 -0.79 -3.79 -20.13
CA LYS A 66 -0.08 -3.49 -21.39
C LYS A 66 0.04 -4.71 -22.32
N HIS A 67 -0.19 -5.91 -21.79
CA HIS A 67 -0.12 -7.20 -22.50
C HIS A 67 -1.48 -7.90 -22.65
N SER A 68 -2.58 -7.22 -22.30
CA SER A 68 -3.96 -7.68 -22.50
C SER A 68 -4.64 -6.85 -23.58
#